data_AF-A0A7S4KHP3-F1
#
_entry.id   AF-A0A7S4KHP3-F1
#
_cell.length_a   1.000
_cell.length_b   1.000
_cell.length_c   1.000
_cell.angle_alpha   90.00
_cell.angle_beta   90.00
_cell.angle_gamma   90.00
#
_symmetry.space_group_name_H-M   'P 1'
#
loop_
_entity.id
_entity.type
_entity.pdbx_description
1 polymer ?
#
loop_
_entity_poly.entity_id
_entity_poly.type
_entity_poly.pdbx_seq_one_letter_code
_entity_poly.pdbx_strand_id
1 'polypeptide(L)'
;VVSSLLHTQKLQRPGGAVNNMTDTTNAGENNPVSPDPPTLEEMVANLPPLGDDAYLRADVCAEFKKRHDTCFFKWYNTEFMEGKAKEAGCEPEWQAYQECVKRRLHKIDLSHLLKENQK
;
A
#
# COMPACT_ATOMS: atom_id res chain seq x y z
N VAL A 1 -53.58 -19.36 -43.35
CA VAL A 1 -54.33 -18.68 -42.27
C VAL A 1 -53.88 -17.23 -42.25
N VAL A 2 -54.78 -16.38 -42.77
CA VAL A 2 -54.97 -14.95 -42.50
C VAL A 2 -53.81 -13.96 -42.79
N SER A 3 -53.97 -13.29 -43.92
CA SER A 3 -53.87 -11.83 -44.18
C SER A 3 -52.62 -11.03 -43.82
N SER A 4 -51.91 -10.64 -44.90
CA SER A 4 -51.70 -9.26 -45.35
C SER A 4 -52.06 -8.11 -44.39
N LEU A 5 -51.16 -7.13 -44.25
CA LEU A 5 -51.31 -5.82 -44.90
C LEU A 5 -50.02 -4.98 -44.77
N LEU A 6 -49.72 -4.24 -45.84
CA LEU A 6 -48.76 -3.14 -45.90
C LEU A 6 -49.05 -2.08 -44.82
N HIS A 7 -48.07 -1.22 -44.49
CA HIS A 7 -48.10 0.21 -44.85
C HIS A 7 -46.83 0.93 -44.37
N THR A 8 -46.24 1.64 -45.33
CA THR A 8 -45.18 2.63 -45.27
C THR A 8 -45.44 3.75 -44.27
N GLN A 9 -44.41 4.23 -43.57
CA GLN A 9 -44.23 5.66 -43.32
C GLN A 9 -42.75 6.06 -43.44
N LYS A 10 -42.41 6.60 -44.62
CA LYS A 10 -41.35 7.60 -44.75
C LYS A 10 -41.90 8.90 -44.18
N LEU A 11 -41.24 9.46 -43.17
CA LEU A 11 -41.33 10.89 -42.88
C LEU A 11 -39.93 11.48 -42.99
N GLN A 12 -39.80 12.40 -43.94
CA GLN A 12 -38.59 13.12 -44.28
C GLN A 12 -38.78 14.59 -43.84
N ARG A 13 -37.77 15.09 -43.10
CA ARG A 13 -37.33 16.50 -42.88
C ARG A 13 -38.18 17.40 -41.96
N PRO A 14 -37.59 18.43 -41.29
CA PRO A 14 -36.40 19.21 -41.67
C PRO A 14 -35.29 19.33 -40.62
N GLY A 15 -34.15 19.88 -41.06
CA GLY A 15 -32.87 19.88 -40.36
C GLY A 15 -32.74 20.89 -39.20
N GLY A 16 -31.60 20.76 -38.52
CA GLY A 16 -31.13 21.69 -37.50
C GLY A 16 -29.70 21.33 -37.06
N ALA A 17 -28.76 22.19 -37.45
CA ALA A 17 -27.48 22.49 -36.80
C ALA A 17 -26.39 21.40 -36.61
N VAL A 18 -25.45 21.41 -37.56
CA VAL A 18 -23.97 21.52 -37.43
C VAL A 18 -23.34 21.21 -36.05
N ASN A 19 -22.41 20.25 -35.99
CA ASN A 19 -20.98 20.53 -35.78
C ASN A 19 -20.06 19.29 -35.99
N ASN A 20 -19.00 19.57 -36.73
CA ASN A 20 -17.91 18.73 -37.24
C ASN A 20 -17.12 17.99 -36.14
N MET A 21 -16.51 16.84 -36.44
CA MET A 21 -15.17 16.72 -37.05
C MET A 21 -14.53 15.35 -36.68
N THR A 22 -14.23 14.58 -37.73
CA THR A 22 -13.16 13.55 -37.89
C THR A 22 -13.14 12.26 -37.07
N ASP A 23 -13.44 11.18 -37.81
CA ASP A 23 -12.78 9.87 -37.83
C ASP A 23 -11.29 9.89 -37.46
N THR A 24 -10.85 8.87 -36.71
CA THR A 24 -9.96 7.83 -37.26
C THR A 24 -10.04 6.59 -36.37
N THR A 25 -10.52 5.51 -36.98
CA THR A 25 -10.44 4.14 -36.52
C THR A 25 -8.98 3.69 -36.44
N ASN A 26 -8.57 2.98 -35.39
CA ASN A 26 -7.64 1.86 -35.56
C ASN A 26 -7.79 0.85 -34.41
N ALA A 27 -8.02 -0.40 -34.82
CA ALA A 27 -8.07 -1.57 -33.98
C ALA A 27 -6.67 -1.96 -33.49
N GLY A 28 -6.55 -2.32 -32.22
CA GLY A 28 -5.32 -2.86 -31.63
C GLY A 28 -5.62 -3.51 -30.28
N GLU A 29 -5.40 -4.83 -30.22
CA GLU A 29 -5.17 -5.67 -29.03
C GLU A 29 -5.98 -5.40 -27.75
N ASN A 30 -7.04 -6.19 -27.54
CA ASN A 30 -7.53 -6.50 -26.19
C ASN A 30 -6.55 -7.47 -25.50
N ASN A 31 -5.36 -6.99 -25.13
CA ASN A 31 -4.57 -7.65 -24.10
C ASN A 31 -5.10 -7.21 -22.73
N PRO A 32 -5.35 -8.12 -21.77
CA PRO A 32 -5.63 -7.71 -20.41
C PRO A 32 -4.38 -7.00 -19.87
N VAL A 33 -4.47 -5.67 -19.77
CA VAL A 33 -3.53 -4.88 -18.97
C VAL A 33 -3.59 -5.46 -17.57
N SER A 34 -2.57 -6.23 -17.19
CA SER A 34 -2.33 -6.52 -15.78
C SER A 34 -2.14 -5.16 -15.12
N PRO A 35 -2.83 -4.88 -14.01
CA PRO A 35 -2.68 -3.62 -13.32
C PRO A 35 -1.19 -3.42 -13.01
N ASP A 36 -0.68 -2.24 -13.35
CA ASP A 36 0.69 -1.85 -13.02
C ASP A 36 0.92 -2.07 -11.52
N PRO A 37 2.10 -2.58 -11.12
CA PRO A 37 2.42 -2.71 -9.71
C PRO A 37 2.33 -1.31 -9.06
N PRO A 38 1.69 -1.19 -7.88
CA PRO A 38 1.55 0.09 -7.23
C PRO A 38 2.92 0.71 -7.02
N THR A 39 3.02 1.99 -7.33
CA THR A 39 4.21 2.80 -7.05
C THR A 39 4.47 2.82 -5.54
N LEU A 40 5.72 3.06 -5.15
CA LEU A 40 6.08 3.18 -3.74
C LEU A 40 5.22 4.24 -3.02
N GLU A 41 4.84 5.30 -3.73
CA GLU A 41 3.94 6.35 -3.24
C GLU A 41 2.50 5.86 -3.02
N GLU A 42 1.98 5.02 -3.92
CA GLU A 42 0.66 4.40 -3.77
C GLU A 42 0.62 3.35 -2.66
N MET A 43 1.71 2.61 -2.45
CA MET A 43 1.83 1.71 -1.30
C MET A 43 1.83 2.49 0.01
N VAL A 44 2.50 3.64 0.06
CA VAL A 44 2.50 4.55 1.23
C VAL A 44 1.13 5.20 1.45
N ALA A 45 0.41 5.54 0.38
CA ALA A 45 -0.93 6.14 0.46
C ALA A 45 -2.02 5.15 0.94
N ASN A 46 -1.82 3.85 0.72
CA ASN A 46 -2.75 2.79 1.13
C ASN A 46 -2.40 2.16 2.49
N LEU A 47 -1.29 2.54 3.11
CA LEU A 47 -1.08 2.23 4.52
C LEU A 47 -2.15 2.99 5.32
N PRO A 48 -2.80 2.35 6.31
CA PRO A 48 -3.59 3.12 7.27
C PRO A 48 -2.68 4.24 7.79
N PRO A 49 -3.18 5.49 7.90
CA PRO A 49 -2.41 6.54 8.53
C PRO A 49 -1.95 5.93 9.84
N LEU A 50 -0.63 5.77 10.00
CA LEU A 50 -0.06 5.42 11.28
C LEU A 50 -0.62 6.51 12.17
N GLY A 51 -1.55 6.11 13.04
CA GLY A 51 -2.27 7.03 13.86
C GLY A 51 -1.23 7.90 14.55
N ASP A 52 -1.68 9.07 14.91
CA ASP A 52 -1.22 9.88 16.01
C ASP A 52 -1.17 9.11 17.36
N ASP A 53 -0.61 7.89 17.34
CA ASP A 53 -0.24 7.01 18.43
C ASP A 53 0.93 7.66 19.20
N ALA A 54 0.66 8.82 19.79
CA ALA A 54 1.53 9.55 20.70
C ALA A 54 1.92 8.75 21.96
N TYR A 55 1.48 7.49 22.07
CA TYR A 55 1.63 6.65 23.24
C TYR A 55 3.05 6.06 23.39
N LEU A 56 3.82 5.97 22.31
CA LEU A 56 5.26 5.80 22.36
C LEU A 56 5.88 6.97 21.60
N ARG A 57 5.81 8.20 22.16
CA ARG A 57 6.32 9.42 21.50
C ARG A 57 7.59 9.08 20.72
N ALA A 58 7.52 9.25 19.41
CA ALA A 58 8.54 8.81 18.48
C ALA A 58 9.93 9.29 18.91
N ASP A 59 10.02 10.44 19.57
CA ASP A 59 11.25 11.06 20.04
C ASP A 59 12.04 10.30 21.12
N VAL A 60 11.40 9.59 22.07
CA VAL A 60 12.12 9.05 23.26
C VAL A 60 13.01 7.87 22.91
N CYS A 61 12.53 6.97 22.07
CA CYS A 61 13.27 5.79 21.65
C CYS A 61 13.71 5.86 20.17
N ALA A 62 13.48 6.99 19.49
CA ALA A 62 13.82 7.17 18.07
C ALA A 62 15.27 6.83 17.75
N GLU A 63 16.21 7.31 18.57
CA GLU A 63 17.64 7.11 18.30
C GLU A 63 18.04 5.63 18.41
N PHE A 64 17.56 4.94 19.45
CA PHE A 64 17.79 3.51 19.65
C PHE A 64 17.11 2.68 18.55
N LYS A 65 15.87 3.05 18.18
CA LYS A 65 15.14 2.44 17.07
C LYS A 65 15.89 2.62 15.76
N LYS A 66 16.37 3.83 15.45
CA LYS A 66 17.11 4.12 14.21
C LYS A 66 18.37 3.27 14.11
N ARG A 67 19.14 3.14 15.20
CA ARG A 67 20.33 2.29 15.24
C ARG A 67 19.99 0.82 15.01
N HIS A 68 18.99 0.31 15.73
CA HIS A 68 18.49 -1.05 15.55
C HIS A 68 18.01 -1.29 14.12
N ASP A 69 17.12 -0.45 13.58
CA ASP A 69 16.54 -0.61 12.25
C ASP A 69 17.63 -0.55 11.16
N THR A 70 18.62 0.35 11.32
CA THR A 70 19.76 0.43 10.38
C THR A 70 20.56 -0.87 10.36
N CYS A 71 20.85 -1.44 11.53
CA CYS A 71 21.51 -2.75 11.62
C CYS A 71 20.62 -3.84 11.02
N PHE A 72 19.35 -3.90 11.47
CA PHE A 72 18.41 -4.95 11.11
C PHE A 72 18.18 -5.00 9.61
N PHE A 73 17.92 -3.87 8.95
CA PHE A 73 17.70 -3.87 7.50
C PHE A 73 18.94 -4.27 6.71
N LYS A 74 20.13 -3.88 7.17
CA LYS A 74 21.38 -4.35 6.55
C LYS A 74 21.49 -5.86 6.68
N TRP A 75 21.44 -6.38 7.91
CA TRP A 75 21.55 -7.81 8.19
C TRP A 75 20.45 -8.63 7.48
N TYR A 76 19.21 -8.13 7.49
CA TYR A 76 18.06 -8.77 6.86
C TYR A 76 18.29 -8.93 5.35
N ASN A 77 18.72 -7.87 4.67
CA ASN A 77 18.93 -7.90 3.23
C ASN A 77 20.18 -8.68 2.80
N THR A 78 21.28 -8.61 3.57
CA THR A 78 22.57 -9.18 3.14
C THR A 78 22.87 -10.55 3.71
N GLU A 79 22.27 -10.92 4.85
CA GLU A 79 22.54 -12.20 5.50
C GLU A 79 21.30 -13.08 5.53
N PHE A 80 20.17 -12.56 6.03
CA PHE A 80 18.97 -13.37 6.21
C PHE A 80 18.35 -13.76 4.86
N MET A 81 18.08 -12.78 4.00
CA MET A 81 17.50 -13.02 2.66
C MET A 81 18.42 -13.84 1.75
N GLU A 82 19.74 -13.73 1.92
CA GLU A 82 20.72 -14.51 1.17
C GLU A 82 20.96 -15.93 1.75
N GLY A 83 20.31 -16.28 2.86
CA GLY A 83 20.48 -17.57 3.53
C GLY A 83 21.85 -17.76 4.21
N LYS A 84 22.58 -16.67 4.45
CA LYS A 84 23.91 -16.66 5.09
C LYS A 84 23.83 -16.40 6.60
N ALA A 85 22.69 -15.94 7.09
CA ALA A 85 22.47 -15.66 8.51
C ALA A 85 22.59 -16.96 9.33
N LYS A 86 23.61 -17.00 10.20
CA LYS A 86 23.81 -18.10 11.16
C LYS A 86 23.32 -17.74 12.56
N GLU A 87 23.32 -16.45 12.86
CA GLU A 87 22.99 -15.88 14.17
C GLU A 87 22.24 -14.55 13.99
N ALA A 88 21.62 -14.05 15.06
CA ALA A 88 21.01 -12.74 15.07
C ALA A 88 22.11 -11.64 15.08
N GLY A 89 22.15 -10.81 14.02
CA GLY A 89 23.26 -9.86 13.83
C GLY A 89 23.17 -8.53 14.58
N CYS A 90 22.03 -8.23 15.21
CA CYS A 90 21.73 -6.89 15.77
C CYS A 90 21.29 -6.93 17.24
N GLU A 91 21.71 -7.97 17.97
CA GLU A 91 21.36 -8.17 19.37
C GLU A 91 21.67 -6.97 20.29
N PRO A 92 22.85 -6.31 20.22
CA PRO A 92 23.12 -5.19 21.13
C PRO A 92 22.26 -3.95 20.83
N GLU A 93 22.00 -3.63 19.57
CA GLU A 93 21.09 -2.55 19.21
C GLU A 93 19.65 -2.87 19.59
N TRP A 94 19.24 -4.14 19.42
CA TRP A 94 17.91 -4.62 19.79
C TRP A 94 17.68 -4.51 21.29
N GLN A 95 18.63 -4.97 22.11
CA GLN A 95 18.53 -4.87 23.56
C GLN A 95 18.40 -3.42 24.03
N ALA A 96 19.24 -2.52 23.51
CA ALA A 96 19.18 -1.10 23.86
C ALA A 96 17.81 -0.46 23.51
N TYR A 97 17.25 -0.80 22.35
CA TYR A 97 15.92 -0.37 21.95
C TYR A 97 14.83 -0.96 22.85
N GLN A 98 14.86 -2.27 23.11
CA GLN A 98 13.89 -2.95 23.97
C GLN A 98 13.87 -2.37 25.39
N GLU A 99 15.02 -2.08 25.98
CA GLU A 99 15.10 -1.45 27.29
C GLU A 99 14.47 -0.05 27.32
N CYS A 100 14.65 0.74 26.26
CA CYS A 100 14.01 2.04 26.12
C CYS A 100 12.48 1.88 26.10
N VAL A 101 11.97 0.97 25.27
CA VAL A 101 10.53 0.69 25.14
C VAL A 101 9.94 0.19 26.46
N LYS A 102 10.58 -0.79 27.11
CA LYS A 102 10.16 -1.33 28.42
C LYS A 102 10.06 -0.22 29.47
N ARG A 103 11.09 0.63 29.58
CA ARG A 103 11.09 1.76 30.52
C ARG A 103 9.99 2.76 30.21
N ARG A 104 9.72 3.04 28.93
CA ARG A 104 8.66 3.97 28.53
C ARG A 104 7.28 3.41 28.86
N LEU A 105 7.01 2.15 28.52
CA LEU A 105 5.74 1.48 28.80
C LEU A 105 5.47 1.35 30.30
N HIS A 106 6.51 1.18 31.11
CA HIS A 106 6.39 1.23 32.57
C HIS A 106 6.00 2.61 33.09
N LYS A 107 6.54 3.69 32.52
CA LYS A 107 6.20 5.07 32.95
C LYS A 107 4.76 5.48 32.65
N ILE A 108 4.13 4.84 31.67
CA ILE A 108 2.76 5.16 31.20
C ILE A 108 1.74 4.08 31.56
N ASP A 109 2.11 3.15 32.45
CA ASP A 109 1.26 2.05 32.93
C ASP A 109 0.69 1.11 31.84
N LEU A 110 1.42 0.95 30.73
CA LEU A 110 1.08 0.01 29.65
C LEU A 110 1.99 -1.22 29.62
N SER A 111 2.63 -1.56 30.73
CA SER A 111 3.54 -2.71 30.80
C SER A 111 2.85 -4.06 30.56
N HIS A 112 1.52 -4.14 30.74
CA HIS A 112 0.76 -5.36 30.48
C HIS A 112 0.80 -5.78 29.00
N LEU A 113 0.87 -4.81 28.07
CA LEU A 113 0.93 -5.05 26.62
C LEU A 113 2.14 -5.91 26.20
N LEU A 114 3.25 -5.82 26.94
CA LEU A 114 4.44 -6.63 26.68
C LEU A 114 4.28 -8.08 27.15
N LYS A 115 3.55 -8.33 28.25
CA LYS A 115 3.47 -9.67 28.86
C LYS A 115 2.54 -10.61 28.10
N GLU A 116 1.52 -10.06 27.47
CA GLU A 116 0.50 -10.82 26.76
C GLU A 116 0.96 -11.29 25.38
N ASN A 117 1.88 -10.54 24.75
CA ASN A 117 2.30 -10.74 23.36
C ASN A 117 3.74 -11.27 23.19
N GLN A 118 4.42 -11.62 24.29
CA GLN A 118 5.81 -12.16 24.28
C GLN A 118 5.88 -13.69 24.47
N LYS A 119 4.76 -14.39 24.30
CA LYS A 119 4.68 -15.87 24.34
C LYS A 119 4.73 -16.44 22.93
#